data_AF-A0A3D0LGR9-F1
#
_entry.id   AF-A0A3D0LGR9-F1
#
_cell.length_a   1.000
_cell.length_b   1.000
_cell.length_c   1.000
_cell.angle_alpha   90.00
_cell.angle_beta   90.00
_cell.angle_gamma   90.00
#
_symmetry.space_group_name_H-M   'P 1'
#
loop_
_entity.id
_entity.type
_entity.pdbx_description
1 polymer ?
#
loop_
_entity_poly.entity_id
_entity_poly.type
_entity_poly.pdbx_seq_one_letter_code
_entity_poly.pdbx_strand_id
1 'polypeptide(L)'
;MLHVVIGGSASGKSEYAESLILSLSGDEKVDYIATMKCSDDETRERIDRHKLRRDGSRFVTIEQEKNLSELDRNSLHDFGMLECMSNLLANEMFSGNP
;
A
#
# COMPACT_ATOMS: atom_id res chain seq x y z
N MET A 1 3.65 -16.65 3.03
CA MET A 1 2.93 -16.52 4.32
C MET A 1 2.08 -15.27 4.23
N LEU A 2 0.83 -15.28 4.73
CA LEU A 2 -0.06 -14.11 4.69
C LEU A 2 -0.23 -13.54 6.09
N HIS A 3 0.00 -12.24 6.26
CA HIS A 3 -0.25 -11.52 7.50
C HIS A 3 -1.37 -10.51 7.28
N VAL A 4 -2.30 -10.43 8.22
CA VAL A 4 -3.40 -9.47 8.20
C VAL A 4 -3.26 -8.58 9.43
N VAL A 5 -3.00 -7.29 9.21
CA VAL A 5 -2.88 -6.28 10.27
C VAL A 5 -4.13 -5.42 10.26
N ILE A 6 -4.91 -5.47 11.35
CA ILE A 6 -6.15 -4.72 11.52
C ILE A 6 -6.09 -3.85 12.77
N GLY A 7 -6.84 -2.75 12.76
CA GLY A 7 -6.91 -1.82 13.88
C GLY A 7 -7.69 -0.56 13.53
N GLY A 8 -8.04 0.23 14.54
CA GLY A 8 -8.76 1.48 14.38
C GLY A 8 -8.00 2.53 13.56
N SER A 9 -8.64 3.67 13.29
CA SER A 9 -7.94 4.81 12.70
C SER A 9 -6.85 5.31 13.64
N ALA A 10 -5.72 5.77 13.08
CA ALA A 10 -4.57 6.29 13.83
C ALA A 10 -3.97 5.36 14.91
N SER A 11 -4.22 4.04 14.84
CA SER A 11 -3.71 3.07 15.83
C SER A 11 -2.27 2.60 15.61
N GLY A 12 -1.52 3.22 14.67
CA GLY A 12 -0.16 2.80 14.32
C GLY A 12 -0.04 1.52 13.47
N LYS A 13 -1.16 0.98 12.96
CA LYS A 13 -1.16 -0.30 12.22
C LYS A 13 -0.28 -0.32 10.96
N SER A 14 -0.27 0.77 10.19
CA SER A 14 0.53 0.89 8.96
C SER A 14 2.03 0.85 9.27
N GLU A 15 2.45 1.59 10.30
CA GLU A 15 3.84 1.61 10.78
C GLU A 15 4.29 0.25 11.32
N TYR A 16 3.42 -0.44 12.05
CA TYR A 16 3.67 -1.80 12.50
C TYR A 16 3.80 -2.78 11.32
N ALA A 17 2.91 -2.70 10.33
CA ALA A 17 2.94 -3.55 9.14
C ALA A 17 4.20 -3.32 8.30
N GLU A 18 4.59 -2.05 8.09
CA GLU A 18 5.83 -1.66 7.41
C GLU A 18 7.05 -2.25 8.14
N SER A 19 7.12 -2.10 9.46
CA SER A 19 8.24 -2.61 10.27
C SER A 19 8.31 -4.13 10.23
N LEU A 20 7.16 -4.81 10.31
CA LEU A 20 7.07 -6.25 10.26
C LEU A 20 7.58 -6.79 8.91
N ILE A 21 7.10 -6.27 7.79
CA ILE A 21 7.51 -6.79 6.47
C ILE A 21 8.99 -6.48 6.17
N LEU A 22 9.50 -5.33 6.61
CA LEU A 22 10.93 -5.02 6.50
C LEU A 22 11.78 -5.99 7.32
N SER A 23 11.33 -6.39 8.51
CA SER A 23 12.04 -7.40 9.33
C SER A 23 12.06 -8.79 8.69
N LEU A 24 10.97 -9.15 7.98
CA LEU A 24 10.82 -10.47 7.34
C LEU A 24 11.53 -10.58 5.99
N SER A 25 11.73 -9.45 5.31
CA SER A 25 12.31 -9.38 3.95
C SER A 25 13.85 -9.29 3.92
N GLY A 26 14.52 -9.16 5.06
CA GLY A 26 15.99 -9.06 5.09
C GLY A 26 16.48 -7.81 4.34
N ASP A 27 17.24 -8.01 3.25
CA ASP A 27 17.70 -6.94 2.36
C ASP A 27 16.92 -6.86 1.04
N GLU A 28 15.92 -7.73 0.84
CA GLU A 28 15.12 -7.77 -0.39
C GLU A 28 14.22 -6.54 -0.52
N LYS A 29 13.89 -6.19 -1.77
CA LYS A 29 12.92 -5.15 -2.06
C LYS A 29 11.51 -5.60 -1.68
N VAL A 30 10.67 -4.64 -1.30
CA VAL A 30 9.29 -4.89 -0.88
C VAL A 30 8.34 -4.07 -1.73
N ASP A 31 7.40 -4.71 -2.43
CA ASP A 31 6.36 -4.00 -3.15
C ASP A 31 5.35 -3.39 -2.18
N TYR A 32 5.15 -2.09 -2.28
CA TYR A 32 4.13 -1.35 -1.53
C TYR A 32 2.99 -0.98 -2.47
N ILE A 33 1.92 -1.77 -2.45
CA ILE A 33 0.73 -1.57 -3.26
C ILE A 33 -0.17 -0.55 -2.56
N ALA A 34 -0.11 0.69 -3.02
CA ALA A 34 -0.90 1.79 -2.50
C ALA A 34 -2.25 1.86 -3.21
N THR A 35 -3.33 1.70 -2.45
CA THR A 35 -4.70 1.69 -2.97
C THR A 35 -5.45 3.00 -2.71
N MET A 36 -4.79 3.99 -2.10
CA MET A 36 -5.41 5.29 -1.84
C MET A 36 -5.51 6.09 -3.13
N LYS A 37 -6.73 6.50 -3.48
CA LYS A 37 -7.00 7.39 -4.61
C LYS A 37 -6.77 8.84 -4.22
N CYS A 38 -6.06 9.59 -5.04
CA CYS A 38 -5.86 11.03 -4.83
C CYS A 38 -7.09 11.81 -5.34
N SER A 39 -8.03 12.15 -4.47
CA SER A 39 -9.25 12.90 -4.82
C SER A 39 -9.13 14.41 -4.66
N ASP A 40 -8.27 14.88 -3.77
CA ASP A 40 -8.15 16.27 -3.35
C ASP A 40 -6.72 16.60 -2.88
N ASP A 41 -6.47 17.89 -2.63
CA ASP A 41 -5.15 18.39 -2.23
C ASP A 41 -4.71 17.87 -0.85
N GLU A 42 -5.64 17.64 0.08
CA GLU A 42 -5.35 17.06 1.40
C GLU A 42 -4.84 15.61 1.27
N THR A 43 -5.47 14.83 0.40
CA THR A 43 -5.09 13.46 0.11
C THR A 43 -3.74 13.41 -0.61
N ARG A 44 -3.44 14.39 -1.48
CA ARG A 44 -2.14 14.53 -2.13
C ARG A 44 -1.03 14.77 -1.11
N GLU A 45 -1.19 15.75 -0.22
CA GLU A 45 -0.21 16.02 0.84
C GLU A 45 0.02 14.79 1.74
N ARG A 46 -1.05 14.03 2.01
CA ARG A 46 -0.94 12.80 2.77
C ARG A 46 -0.13 11.75 2.02
N ILE A 47 -0.38 11.53 0.73
CA ILE A 47 0.39 10.60 -0.11
C ILE A 47 1.87 11.01 -0.12
N ASP A 48 2.15 12.31 -0.30
CA ASP A 48 3.52 12.82 -0.38
C ASP A 48 4.28 12.61 0.93
N ARG A 49 3.64 12.87 2.09
CA ARG A 49 4.22 12.55 3.40
C ARG A 49 4.54 11.06 3.54
N HIS A 50 3.65 10.19 3.06
CA HIS A 50 3.88 8.74 3.10
C HIS A 50 4.99 8.30 2.13
N LYS A 51 5.10 8.90 0.94
CA LYS A 51 6.20 8.65 0.00
C LYS A 51 7.53 9.09 0.59
N LEU A 52 7.61 10.29 1.18
CA LEU A 52 8.79 10.81 1.87
C LEU A 52 9.23 9.90 3.03
N ARG A 53 8.29 9.39 3.83
CA ARG A 53 8.58 8.42 4.90
C ARG A 53 9.24 7.14 4.37
N ARG A 54 8.89 6.72 3.15
CA ARG A 54 9.46 5.56 2.48
C ARG A 54 10.71 5.88 1.66
N ASP A 55 11.05 7.15 1.47
CA ASP A 55 12.25 7.53 0.73
C ASP A 55 13.50 7.04 1.48
N GLY A 56 14.41 6.40 0.76
CA GLY A 56 15.57 5.71 1.35
C GLY A 56 15.26 4.36 2.02
N SER A 57 14.02 3.87 1.98
CA SER A 57 13.68 2.50 2.40
C SER A 57 13.79 1.48 1.24
N ARG A 58 13.52 0.20 1.52
CA ARG A 58 13.47 -0.88 0.52
C ARG A 58 12.12 -1.00 -0.19
N PHE A 59 11.18 -0.09 0.07
CA PHE A 59 9.87 -0.12 -0.57
C PHE A 59 9.90 0.35 -2.03
N VAL A 60 9.30 -0.43 -2.91
CA VAL A 60 8.96 -0.06 -4.29
C VAL A 60 7.47 0.25 -4.33
N THR A 61 7.11 1.53 -4.46
CA THR A 61 5.69 1.93 -4.44
C THR A 61 5.02 1.65 -5.79
N ILE A 62 3.91 0.92 -5.75
CA ILE A 62 3.03 0.64 -6.89
C ILE A 62 1.68 1.27 -6.57
N GLU A 63 1.29 2.30 -7.32
CA GLU A 63 -0.02 2.93 -7.19
C GLU A 63 -1.05 2.11 -7.98
N GLN A 64 -1.90 1.38 -7.26
CA GLN A 64 -2.93 0.54 -7.85
C GLN A 64 -4.20 0.66 -7.01
N GLU A 65 -5.06 1.60 -7.39
CA GLU A 65 -6.28 1.93 -6.64
C GLU A 65 -7.31 0.80 -6.63
N LYS A 66 -7.37 0.01 -7.72
CA LYS A 66 -8.33 -1.08 -7.97
C LYS A 66 -7.78 -2.05 -9.01
N ASN A 67 -8.52 -3.10 -9.37
CA ASN A 67 -8.17 -4.11 -10.37
C ASN A 67 -6.79 -4.74 -10.13
N LEU A 68 -6.53 -5.24 -8.91
CA LEU A 68 -5.22 -5.87 -8.60
C LEU A 68 -4.88 -7.07 -9.51
N SER A 69 -5.87 -7.64 -10.19
CA SER A 69 -5.65 -8.68 -11.21
C SER A 69 -4.88 -8.19 -12.44
N GLU A 70 -4.80 -6.88 -12.67
CA GLU A 70 -4.07 -6.27 -13.79
C GLU A 70 -2.58 -6.07 -13.49
N LEU A 71 -2.15 -6.27 -12.23
CA LEU A 71 -0.73 -6.19 -11.88
C LEU A 71 0.07 -7.28 -12.61
N ASP A 72 1.16 -6.87 -13.27
CA ASP A 72 2.09 -7.83 -13.88
C ASP A 72 2.85 -8.58 -12.79
N ARG A 73 2.47 -9.84 -12.59
CA ARG A 73 3.06 -10.72 -11.58
C ARG A 73 4.55 -10.97 -11.80
N ASN A 74 5.04 -10.85 -13.04
CA ASN A 74 6.47 -11.05 -13.32
C ASN A 74 7.33 -9.85 -12.88
N SER A 75 6.69 -8.70 -12.64
CA SER A 75 7.33 -7.48 -12.17
C SER A 75 7.29 -7.32 -10.64
N LEU A 76 6.63 -8.25 -9.92
CA LEU A 76 6.54 -8.24 -8.46
C LEU A 76 7.73 -8.96 -7.82
N HIS A 77 8.12 -8.48 -6.64
CA HIS A 77 9.10 -9.10 -5.76
C HIS A 77 8.46 -10.15 -4.85
N ASP A 78 9.29 -10.91 -4.13
CA ASP A 78 8.82 -11.97 -3.23
C ASP A 78 8.04 -11.45 -2.00
N PHE A 79 8.27 -10.18 -1.64
CA PHE A 79 7.64 -9.51 -0.51
C PHE A 79 6.74 -8.38 -1.00
N GLY A 80 5.47 -8.43 -0.59
CA GLY A 80 4.48 -7.41 -0.96
C GLY A 80 3.59 -7.04 0.21
N MET A 81 3.24 -5.76 0.29
CA MET A 81 2.31 -5.18 1.25
C MET A 81 1.26 -4.37 0.51
N LEU A 82 -0.01 -4.54 0.88
CA LEU A 82 -1.15 -3.81 0.33
C LEU A 82 -1.71 -2.87 1.40
N GLU A 83 -1.72 -1.57 1.12
CA GLU A 83 -2.24 -0.55 2.02
C GLU A 83 -3.23 0.38 1.26
N CYS A 84 -4.52 0.42 1.58
CA CYS A 84 -5.25 -0.40 2.55
C CYS A 84 -6.44 -1.15 1.92
N MET A 85 -6.83 -2.24 2.56
CA MET A 85 -7.94 -3.09 2.08
C MET A 85 -9.28 -2.35 2.03
N SER A 86 -9.55 -1.42 2.94
CA SER A 86 -10.80 -0.65 2.94
C SER A 86 -10.89 0.32 1.77
N ASN A 87 -9.78 0.98 1.42
CA ASN A 87 -9.72 1.84 0.25
C ASN A 87 -9.88 1.03 -1.04
N LEU A 88 -9.20 -0.12 -1.13
CA LEU A 88 -9.36 -1.01 -2.27
C LEU A 88 -10.81 -1.45 -2.44
N LEU A 89 -11.45 -1.94 -1.36
CA LEU A 89 -12.85 -2.34 -1.39
C LEU A 89 -13.76 -1.18 -1.84
N ALA A 90 -13.57 0.01 -1.28
CA ALA A 90 -14.35 1.18 -1.67
C ALA A 90 -14.14 1.53 -3.16
N ASN A 91 -12.90 1.50 -3.63
CA ASN A 91 -12.59 1.74 -5.04
C ASN A 91 -13.26 0.68 -5.93
N GLU A 92 -13.17 -0.61 -5.62
CA GLU A 92 -13.83 -1.66 -6.41
C GLU A 92 -15.36 -1.50 -6.43
N MET A 93 -15.96 -1.20 -5.28
CA MET A 93 -17.42 -1.10 -5.16
C MET A 93 -18.01 0.16 -5.81
N PHE A 94 -17.31 1.30 -5.69
CA PHE A 94 -17.86 2.61 -6.04
C PHE A 94 -17.24 3.22 -7.30
N SER A 95 -16.28 2.56 -7.95
CA SER A 95 -15.70 3.04 -9.22
C SER A 95 -16.56 2.76 -10.46
N GLY A 96 -17.87 2.60 -10.31
CA GLY A 96 -18.80 2.54 -11.44
C GLY A 96 -18.65 3.77 -12.33
N ASN A 97 -18.52 3.54 -13.64
CA ASN A 97 -18.41 4.57 -14.68
C ASN A 97 -19.57 5.60 -14.62
N PRO A 98 -19.38 6.82 -15.15
CA PRO A 98 -20.48 7.77 -15.39
C PRO A 98 -21.64 7.16 -16.19
#